data_AF-A0A1G8HTS8-F1
#
_entry.id   AF-A0A1G8HTS8-F1
#
_cell.length_a   1.000
_cell.length_b   1.000
_cell.length_c   1.000
_cell.angle_alpha   90.00
_cell.angle_beta   90.00
_cell.angle_gamma   90.00
#
_symmetry.space_group_name_H-M   'P 1'
#
loop_
_entity.id
_entity.type
_entity.pdbx_description
1 polymer ?
#
loop_
_entity_poly.entity_id
_entity_poly.type
_entity_poly.pdbx_seq_one_letter_code
_entity_poly.pdbx_strand_id
1 'polypeptide(L)'
;MKFWISSRGQVNRCVFHIRLKEWRSVSFDTAQHRDDSGNLTLIHAYAMTVYSSQGITVNGDTLILYNSGMGRESTYVSGSRHRNNCYFFLNVMDIEDALITKKTSRDFQLKMFSSFMNQERKSMLAISHLDLKPTEIHSKHIERQ
;
A
#
# COMPACT_ATOMS: atom_id res chain seq x y z
N MET A 1 10.65 18.07 14.50
CA MET A 1 9.24 18.01 14.95
C MET A 1 9.29 18.01 16.47
N LYS A 2 8.56 18.90 17.16
CA LYS A 2 8.56 18.94 18.63
C LYS A 2 7.18 18.49 19.13
N PHE A 3 7.18 17.59 20.11
CA PHE A 3 5.99 16.99 20.69
C PHE A 3 5.92 17.37 22.17
N TRP A 4 4.70 17.59 22.67
CA TRP A 4 4.46 17.84 24.09
C TRP A 4 3.09 17.30 24.48
N ILE A 5 3.07 16.55 25.57
CA ILE A 5 1.85 16.07 26.21
C ILE A 5 1.57 17.05 27.34
N SER A 6 0.35 17.59 27.39
CA SER A 6 -0.08 18.54 28.41
C SER A 6 -1.30 17.96 29.13
N SER A 7 -1.17 17.63 30.41
CA SER A 7 -2.32 17.34 31.27
C SER A 7 -2.79 18.63 31.95
N ARG A 8 -3.89 19.22 31.48
CA ARG A 8 -4.55 20.32 32.21
C ARG A 8 -5.76 19.78 32.97
N GLY A 9 -5.65 19.72 34.29
CA GLY A 9 -6.75 19.99 35.22
C GLY A 9 -8.02 19.12 35.19
N GLN A 10 -8.02 17.92 34.59
CA GLN A 10 -9.03 16.88 34.87
C GLN A 10 -8.34 15.52 34.93
N VAL A 11 -8.61 14.78 36.03
CA VAL A 11 -7.83 13.63 36.51
C VAL A 11 -7.68 12.46 35.51
N ASN A 12 -8.45 12.43 34.41
CA ASN A 12 -8.39 11.35 33.42
C ASN A 12 -8.35 11.80 31.96
N ARG A 13 -8.10 13.08 31.67
CA ARG A 13 -8.13 13.58 30.28
C ARG A 13 -6.74 14.02 29.82
N CYS A 14 -6.09 13.15 29.05
CA CYS A 14 -4.81 13.45 28.41
C CYS A 14 -5.05 13.83 26.94
N VAL A 15 -4.59 15.02 26.54
CA VAL A 15 -4.70 15.54 25.17
C VAL A 15 -3.32 15.54 24.53
N PHE A 16 -3.21 14.93 23.36
CA PHE A 16 -1.97 14.91 22.59
C PHE A 16 -1.93 16.11 21.65
N HIS A 17 -0.83 16.88 21.63
CA HIS A 17 -0.71 18.06 20.76
C HIS A 17 0.46 17.91 19.78
N ILE A 18 0.17 18.08 18.49
CA ILE A 18 1.16 18.06 17.41
C ILE A 18 1.22 19.45 16.79
N ARG A 19 2.41 20.06 16.78
CA ARG A 19 2.67 21.30 16.03
C ARG A 19 3.35 20.97 14.71
N LEU A 20 2.62 21.17 13.62
CA LEU A 20 3.14 21.00 12.26
C LEU A 20 3.92 22.26 11.84
N LYS A 21 4.77 22.12 10.81
CA LYS A 21 5.31 23.29 10.10
C LYS A 21 4.09 24.02 9.52
N GLU A 22 4.00 25.35 9.68
CA GLU A 22 2.83 26.21 9.34
C GLU A 22 1.75 26.38 10.43
N TRP A 23 2.09 26.32 11.72
CA TRP A 23 1.17 26.70 12.83
C TRP A 23 -0.10 25.87 12.98
N ARG A 24 -0.31 24.85 12.13
CA ARG A 24 -1.36 23.86 12.31
C ARG A 24 -1.05 23.06 13.57
N SER A 25 -1.96 23.15 14.53
CA SER A 25 -1.94 22.33 15.74
C SER A 25 -3.05 21.31 15.66
N VAL A 26 -2.70 20.03 15.77
CA VAL A 26 -3.68 18.94 15.86
C VAL A 26 -3.69 18.46 17.28
N SER A 27 -4.88 18.31 17.85
CA SER A 27 -5.06 17.71 19.16
C SER A 27 -6.20 16.72 19.18
N PHE A 28 -6.00 15.60 19.88
CA PHE A 28 -7.04 14.59 20.07
C PHE A 28 -7.05 14.12 21.52
N ASP A 29 -8.21 13.64 21.95
CA ASP A 29 -8.40 13.04 23.25
C ASP A 29 -7.84 11.61 23.24
N THR A 30 -6.84 11.34 24.06
CA THR A 30 -6.24 10.01 24.09
C THR A 30 -7.21 8.94 24.56
N ALA A 31 -8.25 9.29 25.34
CA ALA A 31 -9.25 8.33 25.80
C ALA A 31 -10.08 7.72 24.66
N GLN A 32 -10.24 8.43 23.53
CA GLN A 32 -11.02 7.96 22.38
C GLN A 32 -10.23 7.00 21.46
N HIS A 33 -8.94 6.85 21.68
CA HIS A 33 -8.03 6.14 20.80
C HIS A 33 -7.16 5.11 21.55
N ARG A 34 -7.53 4.78 22.79
CA ARG A 34 -6.92 3.69 23.54
C ARG A 34 -7.56 2.37 23.13
N ASP A 35 -6.76 1.32 23.09
CA ASP A 35 -7.26 -0.05 23.00
C ASP A 35 -7.91 -0.51 24.32
N ASP A 36 -8.50 -1.71 24.32
CA ASP A 36 -9.12 -2.30 25.51
C ASP A 36 -8.13 -2.52 26.68
N SER A 37 -6.83 -2.54 26.38
CA SER A 37 -5.75 -2.63 27.37
C SER A 37 -5.29 -1.25 27.88
N GLY A 38 -5.90 -0.16 27.40
CA GLY A 38 -5.58 1.21 27.79
C GLY A 38 -4.37 1.81 27.06
N ASN A 39 -3.80 1.16 26.04
CA ASN A 39 -2.65 1.67 25.31
C ASN A 39 -3.08 2.61 24.19
N LEU A 40 -2.38 3.74 24.06
CA LEU A 40 -2.54 4.65 22.93
C LEU A 40 -1.63 4.21 21.78
N THR A 41 -2.21 3.70 20.70
CA THR A 41 -1.44 3.28 19.52
C THR A 41 -1.19 4.46 18.57
N LEU A 42 0.07 4.86 18.43
CA LEU A 42 0.50 5.88 17.48
C LEU A 42 1.50 5.27 16.49
N ILE A 43 1.29 5.53 15.20
CA ILE A 43 2.17 5.06 14.13
C ILE A 43 2.71 6.23 13.31
N HIS A 44 3.93 6.09 12.81
CA HIS A 44 4.49 7.00 11.82
C HIS A 44 3.85 6.70 10.46
N ALA A 45 2.86 7.51 10.06
CA ALA A 45 2.08 7.30 8.84
C ALA A 45 2.58 8.12 7.63
N TYR A 46 3.89 8.36 7.51
CA TYR A 46 4.44 9.06 6.33
C TYR A 46 4.23 8.27 5.03
N ALA A 47 4.32 6.95 5.11
CA ALA A 47 3.97 6.01 4.06
C ALA A 47 3.46 4.73 4.72
N MET A 48 2.57 4.01 4.05
CA MET A 48 2.04 2.73 4.53
C MET A 48 1.75 1.80 3.37
N THR A 49 1.71 0.50 3.63
CA THR A 49 1.31 -0.49 2.63
C THR A 49 -0.18 -0.39 2.33
N VAL A 50 -0.59 -0.86 1.14
CA VAL A 50 -2.00 -0.97 0.74
C VAL A 50 -2.80 -1.84 1.72
N TYR A 51 -2.17 -2.87 2.27
CA TYR A 51 -2.80 -3.74 3.26
C TYR A 51 -3.11 -2.99 4.56
N SER A 52 -2.13 -2.28 5.11
CA SER A 52 -2.31 -1.49 6.33
C SER A 52 -3.22 -0.26 6.18
N SER A 53 -3.49 0.18 4.95
CA SER A 53 -4.40 1.30 4.68
C SER A 53 -5.87 0.89 4.59
N GLN A 54 -6.17 -0.42 4.65
CA GLN A 54 -7.54 -0.90 4.62
C GLN A 54 -8.37 -0.30 5.76
N GLY A 55 -9.57 0.18 5.42
CA GLY A 55 -10.47 0.83 6.38
C GLY A 55 -10.08 2.27 6.77
N ILE A 56 -8.93 2.77 6.32
CA ILE A 56 -8.48 4.14 6.58
C ILE A 56 -8.98 5.07 5.46
N THR A 57 -9.42 6.27 5.83
CA THR A 57 -9.67 7.38 4.88
C THR A 57 -8.84 8.58 5.30
N VAL A 58 -7.99 9.05 4.39
CA VAL A 58 -7.18 10.25 4.56
C VAL A 58 -8.05 11.47 4.29
N ASN A 59 -8.16 12.35 5.28
CA ASN A 59 -8.83 13.63 5.14
C ASN A 59 -7.93 14.63 4.38
N GLY A 60 -7.77 14.41 3.08
CA GLY A 60 -6.91 15.18 2.20
C GLY A 60 -6.56 14.41 0.93
N ASP A 61 -5.40 14.75 0.36
CA ASP A 61 -4.88 14.09 -0.83
C ASP A 61 -4.08 12.83 -0.48
N THR A 62 -4.12 11.83 -1.35
CA THR A 62 -3.29 10.62 -1.24
C THR A 62 -2.28 10.53 -2.39
N LEU A 63 -1.07 10.08 -2.05
CA LEU A 63 0.00 9.81 -3.00
C LEU A 63 0.22 8.31 -3.04
N ILE A 64 -0.06 7.68 -4.18
CA ILE A 64 0.06 6.23 -4.37
C ILE A 64 1.29 5.95 -5.22
N LEU A 65 2.27 5.26 -4.64
CA LEU A 65 3.37 4.69 -5.41
C LEU A 65 2.90 3.36 -6.01
N TYR A 66 2.63 3.36 -7.31
CA TYR A 66 2.20 2.16 -8.04
C TYR A 66 3.41 1.34 -8.49
N ASN A 67 3.29 0.03 -8.41
CA ASN A 67 4.23 -0.91 -9.02
C ASN A 67 3.47 -1.94 -9.88
N SER A 68 4.16 -2.58 -10.82
CA SER A 68 3.55 -3.59 -11.73
C SER A 68 2.97 -4.82 -11.00
N GLY A 69 3.34 -5.04 -9.74
CA GLY A 69 2.78 -6.06 -8.87
C GLY A 69 1.38 -5.73 -8.33
N MET A 70 0.95 -4.47 -8.37
CA MET A 70 -0.38 -4.06 -7.91
C MET A 70 -1.46 -4.45 -8.93
N GLY A 71 -2.28 -5.43 -8.55
CA GLY A 71 -3.48 -5.82 -9.27
C GLY A 71 -4.67 -4.89 -9.03
N ARG A 72 -5.82 -5.31 -9.54
CA ARG A 72 -7.07 -4.55 -9.51
C ARG A 72 -7.54 -4.17 -8.11
N GLU A 73 -7.56 -5.14 -7.20
CA GLU A 73 -7.98 -4.94 -5.82
C GLU A 73 -7.05 -3.98 -5.07
N SER A 74 -5.73 -4.16 -5.23
CA SER A 74 -4.74 -3.31 -4.58
C SER A 74 -4.80 -1.87 -5.10
N THR A 75 -4.99 -1.71 -6.41
CA THR A 75 -5.14 -0.40 -7.06
C THR A 75 -6.41 0.31 -6.59
N TYR A 76 -7.54 -0.41 -6.53
CA TYR A 76 -8.80 0.12 -6.03
C TYR A 76 -8.70 0.55 -4.57
N VAL A 77 -8.19 -0.34 -3.71
CA VAL A 77 -8.02 -0.04 -2.28
C VAL A 77 -7.15 1.19 -2.10
N SER A 78 -6.02 1.28 -2.80
CA SER A 78 -5.13 2.44 -2.72
C SER A 78 -5.81 3.72 -3.20
N GLY A 79 -6.49 3.64 -4.34
CA GLY A 79 -7.20 4.76 -4.95
C GLY A 79 -8.39 5.25 -4.14
N SER A 80 -9.00 4.43 -3.29
CA SER A 80 -10.21 4.79 -2.54
C SER A 80 -9.95 5.47 -1.19
N ARG A 81 -8.69 5.74 -0.82
CA ARG A 81 -8.34 6.26 0.53
C ARG A 81 -8.41 7.77 0.67
N HIS A 82 -8.54 8.52 -0.42
CA HIS A 82 -8.58 9.98 -0.39
C HIS A 82 -9.99 10.52 -0.11
N ARG A 83 -10.05 11.73 0.45
CA ARG A 83 -11.27 12.54 0.46
C ARG A 83 -11.26 13.61 -0.64
N ASN A 84 -10.08 14.03 -1.09
CA ASN A 84 -9.88 15.12 -2.05
C ASN A 84 -9.34 14.61 -3.38
N ASN A 85 -8.01 14.60 -3.57
CA ASN A 85 -7.37 14.11 -4.79
C ASN A 85 -6.58 12.83 -4.53
N CYS A 86 -6.45 12.00 -5.57
CA CYS A 86 -5.57 10.84 -5.57
C CYS A 86 -4.57 10.93 -6.72
N TYR A 87 -3.29 10.89 -6.38
CA TYR A 87 -2.20 10.95 -7.35
C TYR A 87 -1.50 9.61 -7.41
N PHE A 88 -1.48 9.00 -8.59
CA PHE A 88 -0.71 7.80 -8.86
C PHE A 88 0.65 8.19 -9.44
N PHE A 89 1.71 7.75 -8.77
CA PHE A 89 3.09 7.85 -9.24
C PHE A 89 3.49 6.50 -9.81
N LEU A 90 3.96 6.55 -11.05
CA LEU A 90 4.21 5.39 -11.88
C LEU A 90 5.71 5.33 -12.17
N ASN A 91 6.34 4.17 -11.91
CA ASN A 91 7.70 3.94 -12.33
C ASN A 91 7.72 3.52 -13.79
N VAL A 92 8.38 4.29 -14.66
CA VAL A 92 8.46 3.97 -16.10
C VAL A 92 9.26 2.69 -16.33
N MET A 93 10.24 2.40 -15.48
CA MET A 93 11.06 1.18 -15.61
C MET A 93 10.23 -0.10 -15.47
N ASP A 94 9.20 -0.09 -14.61
CA ASP A 94 8.28 -1.23 -14.46
C ASP A 94 7.55 -1.57 -15.77
N ILE A 95 7.34 -0.59 -16.65
CA ILE A 95 6.74 -0.80 -17.97
C ILE A 95 7.80 -1.28 -18.95
N GLU A 96 8.96 -0.62 -18.97
CA GLU A 96 10.05 -0.95 -19.89
C GLU A 96 10.51 -2.40 -19.71
N ASP A 97 10.54 -2.90 -18.48
CA ASP A 97 10.86 -4.30 -18.17
C ASP A 97 9.78 -5.28 -18.69
N ALA A 98 8.52 -4.84 -18.72
CA ALA A 98 7.41 -5.63 -19.26
C ALA A 98 7.29 -5.53 -20.79
N LEU A 99 7.98 -4.58 -21.43
CA LEU A 99 7.93 -4.35 -22.86
C LEU A 99 9.17 -4.91 -23.56
N ILE A 100 8.95 -5.72 -24.59
CA ILE A 100 10.02 -6.24 -25.45
C ILE A 100 10.75 -5.10 -26.20
N THR A 101 10.07 -3.96 -26.41
CA THR A 101 10.59 -2.82 -27.17
C THR A 101 10.75 -1.58 -26.27
N LYS A 102 11.99 -1.06 -26.15
CA LYS A 102 12.37 -0.01 -25.18
C LYS A 102 11.95 1.43 -25.53
N LYS A 103 11.23 1.66 -26.63
CA LYS A 103 10.77 3.01 -27.02
C LYS A 103 9.30 2.98 -27.40
N THR A 104 8.47 3.50 -26.52
CA THR A 104 7.02 3.53 -26.73
C THR A 104 6.45 4.89 -26.35
N SER A 105 5.40 5.30 -27.08
CA SER A 105 4.70 6.56 -26.81
C SER A 105 4.09 6.58 -25.41
N ARG A 106 3.98 7.77 -24.80
CA ARG A 106 3.37 7.97 -23.48
C ARG A 106 1.94 7.40 -23.40
N ASP A 107 1.16 7.55 -24.47
CA ASP A 107 -0.20 7.02 -24.52
C ASP A 107 -0.23 5.48 -24.47
N PHE A 108 0.76 4.85 -25.08
CA PHE A 108 0.90 3.40 -25.02
C PHE A 108 1.29 2.95 -23.61
N GLN A 109 2.22 3.67 -22.95
CA GLN A 109 2.59 3.43 -21.57
C GLN A 109 1.37 3.53 -20.63
N LEU A 110 0.53 4.56 -20.82
CA LEU A 110 -0.72 4.72 -20.04
C LEU A 110 -1.72 3.60 -20.29
N LYS A 111 -1.88 3.15 -21.54
CA LYS A 111 -2.74 1.99 -21.86
C LYS A 111 -2.22 0.71 -21.20
N MET A 112 -0.91 0.49 -21.21
CA MET A 112 -0.28 -0.65 -20.54
C MET A 112 -0.49 -0.61 -19.03
N PHE A 113 -0.35 0.55 -18.40
CA PHE A 113 -0.67 0.70 -16.97
C PHE A 113 -2.12 0.41 -16.67
N SER A 114 -3.04 0.92 -17.47
CA SER A 114 -4.47 0.61 -17.31
C SER A 114 -4.72 -0.90 -17.37
N SER A 115 -4.03 -1.60 -18.27
CA SER A 115 -4.07 -3.07 -18.35
C SER A 115 -3.55 -3.72 -17.05
N PHE A 116 -2.37 -3.32 -16.55
CA PHE A 116 -1.82 -3.85 -15.30
C PHE A 116 -2.72 -3.59 -14.09
N MET A 117 -3.30 -2.38 -14.00
CA MET A 117 -4.25 -2.00 -12.95
C MET A 117 -5.56 -2.78 -13.01
N ASN A 118 -5.89 -3.41 -14.12
CA ASN A 118 -7.09 -4.23 -14.26
C ASN A 118 -6.81 -5.74 -14.12
N GLN A 119 -5.57 -6.14 -13.86
CA GLN A 119 -5.22 -7.55 -13.70
C GLN A 119 -5.76 -8.10 -12.38
N GLU A 120 -6.46 -9.22 -12.46
CA GLU A 120 -6.72 -10.05 -11.29
C GLU A 120 -5.50 -10.92 -11.01
N ARG A 121 -4.77 -10.60 -9.95
CA ARG A 121 -3.69 -11.45 -9.46
C ARG A 121 -4.27 -12.38 -8.40
N LYS A 122 -4.58 -13.62 -8.78
CA LYS A 122 -4.88 -14.66 -7.81
C LYS A 122 -3.57 -15.03 -7.09
N SER A 123 -3.49 -14.72 -5.81
CA SER A 123 -2.50 -15.32 -4.91
C SER A 123 -2.75 -16.83 -4.93
N MET A 124 -1.89 -17.58 -5.61
CA MET A 124 -1.93 -19.04 -5.53
C MET A 124 -1.20 -19.47 -4.27
N LEU A 125 -1.80 -20.40 -3.54
CA LEU A 125 -1.09 -21.05 -2.44
C LEU A 125 0.06 -21.87 -3.03
N ALA A 126 1.16 -22.01 -2.28
CA ALA A 126 2.31 -22.80 -2.70
C ALA A 126 1.91 -24.24 -3.10
N ILE A 127 0.89 -24.80 -2.45
CA ILE A 127 0.34 -26.13 -2.77
C ILE A 127 -0.26 -26.20 -4.19
N SER A 128 -0.83 -25.11 -4.68
CA SER A 128 -1.40 -25.02 -6.04
C SER A 128 -0.33 -25.10 -7.15
N HIS A 129 0.95 -24.89 -6.82
CA HIS A 129 2.07 -25.09 -7.75
C HIS A 129 2.59 -26.54 -7.75
N LEU A 130 2.26 -27.34 -6.74
CA LEU A 130 2.68 -28.75 -6.65
C LEU A 130 1.82 -29.66 -7.54
N ASP A 131 0.59 -29.26 -7.86
CA ASP A 131 -0.34 -30.03 -8.73
C ASP A 131 -0.05 -29.87 -10.24
N LEU A 132 0.88 -28.99 -10.63
CA LEU A 132 1.27 -28.82 -12.04
C LEU A 132 2.42 -29.77 -12.42
N LYS A 133 2.01 -30.98 -12.82
CA LYS A 133 2.70 -32.09 -13.53
C LYS A 133 3.61 -33.06 -12.72
N PRO A 134 3.20 -34.33 -12.61
CA PRO A 134 4.09 -35.49 -12.71
C PRO A 134 4.11 -36.01 -14.16
N THR A 135 4.80 -35.36 -15.10
CA THR A 135 4.97 -35.96 -16.46
C THR A 135 6.21 -35.56 -17.26
N GLU A 136 7.21 -34.87 -16.68
CA GLU A 136 8.46 -34.54 -17.41
C GLU A 136 9.73 -35.05 -16.72
N ILE A 137 9.62 -36.01 -15.80
CA ILE A 137 10.79 -36.54 -15.07
C ILE A 137 11.29 -37.87 -15.67
N HIS A 138 10.51 -38.58 -16.49
CA HIS A 138 10.83 -39.98 -16.82
C HIS A 138 11.67 -40.23 -18.09
N SER A 139 12.17 -39.22 -18.80
CA SER A 139 12.98 -39.43 -20.03
C SER A 139 14.47 -39.10 -19.89
N LYS A 140 14.99 -38.77 -18.70
CA LYS A 140 16.42 -38.45 -18.50
C LYS A 140 17.20 -39.43 -17.62
N HIS A 141 16.68 -40.64 -17.35
CA HIS A 141 17.36 -41.62 -16.48
C HIS A 141 17.78 -42.92 -17.16
N ILE A 142 17.77 -43.01 -18.50
CA ILE A 142 18.21 -44.24 -19.21
C ILE A 142 19.55 -44.09 -19.95
N GLU A 143 20.18 -42.91 -20.02
CA GLU A 143 21.50 -42.75 -20.71
C GLU A 143 22.73 -42.66 -19.81
N ARG A 144 22.67 -43.24 -18.60
CA ARG A 144 23.89 -43.50 -17.82
C ARG A 144 23.74 -44.79 -17.03
N GLN A 145 23.98 -45.92 -17.69
CA GLN A 145 24.85 -47.03 -17.23
C GLN A 145 25.20 -47.91 -18.43
#